data_AF-A0AA47MDW3-F1
#
_entry.id   AF-A0AA47MDW3-F1
#
_cell.length_a   1.000
_cell.length_b   1.000
_cell.length_c   1.000
_cell.angle_alpha   90.00
_cell.angle_beta   90.00
_cell.angle_gamma   90.00
#
_symmetry.space_group_name_H-M   'P 1'
#
loop_
_entity.id
_entity.type
_entity.pdbx_description
1 polymer ?
#
loop_
_entity_poly.entity_id
_entity_poly.type
_entity_poly.pdbx_seq_one_letter_code
_entity_poly.pdbx_strand_id
1 'polypeptide(L)'
;MILNEALPATSGDMDASLRRTQGLAWRYTALLETLAGGEEPAGESDPSPVLLRQALYNVRQHEALLKVLLADVGLCARQVETLQSDLASRLLILKEAVQSKTAVATALVFPHFTALARLWSGLQDEMVLLNVQEAVALGLQPFLLAQAQRFPPTQLDLLLQGSEVRSDEQRMAETAEERVDVKVGGRQQWLFPETMGNFSKLPLQYRGMCGFSLASRDGLLLPGNPSIGVLMHRDKYYVFSSRAAAEAFSSSPEEFVSRVAERARRCPELIQLLELHRQFSGATPYSEMAPGETLLVKAVSKSDGSTQTDTHLLETNLVTTHQWNEWELRRQALKLANLRTRVTHSTQTNLSHLRRDNVSQTFPPRDAACQTTRGSETNVPQPLVYLAGLRGRQGVPVVKTNLTTPVEDSA
;
A
#
# COMPACT_ATOMS: atom_id res chain seq x y z
N MET A 1 34.13 -15.45 2.90
CA MET A 1 33.23 -14.87 1.89
C MET A 1 32.42 -13.81 2.62
N ILE A 2 32.49 -12.54 2.23
CA ILE A 2 31.93 -11.39 3.01
C ILE A 2 30.45 -11.61 3.38
N LEU A 3 29.67 -12.22 2.49
CA LEU A 3 28.27 -12.60 2.71
C LEU A 3 28.05 -13.52 3.92
N ASN A 4 28.97 -14.43 4.22
CA ASN A 4 28.83 -15.38 5.34
C ASN A 4 28.98 -14.70 6.71
N GLU A 5 29.61 -13.52 6.74
CA GLU A 5 29.72 -12.68 7.94
C GLU A 5 28.63 -11.61 7.97
N ALA A 6 28.31 -11.03 6.82
CA ALA A 6 27.30 -9.97 6.69
C ALA A 6 25.87 -10.47 6.97
N LEU A 7 25.46 -11.63 6.41
CA LEU A 7 24.11 -12.18 6.62
C LEU A 7 23.74 -12.37 8.10
N PRO A 8 24.55 -13.07 8.93
CA PRO A 8 24.22 -13.23 10.35
C PRO A 8 24.29 -11.92 11.12
N ALA A 9 25.18 -10.99 10.75
CA ALA A 9 25.26 -9.67 11.36
C ALA A 9 23.97 -8.85 11.10
N THR A 10 23.58 -8.71 9.83
CA THR A 10 22.35 -7.98 9.44
C THR A 10 21.11 -8.62 10.06
N SER A 11 21.01 -9.96 10.05
CA SER A 11 19.90 -10.67 10.70
C SER A 11 19.86 -10.40 12.21
N GLY A 12 21.01 -10.46 12.89
CA GLY A 12 21.11 -10.22 14.33
C GLY A 12 20.71 -8.79 14.72
N ASP A 13 21.13 -7.79 13.95
CA ASP A 13 20.78 -6.39 14.18
C ASP A 13 19.27 -6.13 13.95
N MET A 14 18.70 -6.72 12.90
CA MET A 14 17.27 -6.67 12.63
C MET A 14 16.45 -7.35 13.74
N ASP A 15 16.88 -8.52 14.21
CA ASP A 15 16.24 -9.23 15.33
C ASP A 15 16.29 -8.43 16.63
N ALA A 16 17.43 -7.79 16.93
CA ALA A 16 17.55 -6.89 18.07
C ALA A 16 16.61 -5.68 17.94
N SER A 17 16.46 -5.12 16.73
CA SER A 17 15.50 -4.05 16.46
C SER A 17 14.05 -4.53 16.63
N LEU A 18 13.74 -5.74 16.18
CA LEU A 18 12.42 -6.35 16.31
C LEU A 18 12.04 -6.51 17.78
N ARG A 19 12.91 -7.07 18.62
CA ARG A 19 12.66 -7.26 20.06
C ARG A 19 12.40 -5.93 20.78
N ARG A 20 13.16 -4.89 20.46
CA ARG A 20 12.92 -3.54 21.02
C ARG A 20 11.55 -3.00 20.62
N THR A 21 11.20 -3.16 19.34
CA THR A 21 9.90 -2.72 18.80
C THR A 21 8.75 -3.47 19.46
N GLN A 22 8.87 -4.78 19.64
CA GLN A 22 7.87 -5.60 20.33
C GLN A 22 7.68 -5.16 21.79
N GLY A 23 8.79 -4.90 22.50
CA GLY A 23 8.73 -4.36 23.87
C GLY A 23 7.95 -3.05 23.95
N LEU A 24 8.15 -2.13 23.00
CA LEU A 24 7.35 -0.90 22.91
C LEU A 24 5.88 -1.19 22.59
N ALA A 25 5.61 -2.12 21.67
CA ALA A 25 4.26 -2.49 21.27
C ALA A 25 3.45 -3.02 22.46
N TRP A 26 4.06 -3.88 23.29
CA TRP A 26 3.44 -4.43 24.49
C TRP A 26 3.14 -3.35 25.54
N ARG A 27 4.06 -2.40 25.73
CA ARG A 27 3.86 -1.24 26.62
C ARG A 27 2.67 -0.38 26.19
N TYR A 28 2.62 0.00 24.90
CA TYR A 28 1.49 0.77 24.38
C TYR A 28 0.16 0.01 24.43
N THR A 29 0.20 -1.31 24.21
CA THR A 29 -1.00 -2.15 24.30
C THR A 29 -1.51 -2.18 25.73
N ALA A 30 -0.64 -2.40 26.72
CA ALA A 30 -1.01 -2.41 28.13
C ALA A 30 -1.61 -1.05 28.60
N LEU A 31 -1.01 0.07 28.19
CA LEU A 31 -1.54 1.41 28.48
C LEU A 31 -2.92 1.65 27.88
N LEU A 32 -3.19 1.13 26.69
CA LEU A 32 -4.52 1.28 26.08
C LEU A 32 -5.54 0.31 26.68
N GLU A 33 -5.10 -0.83 27.21
CA GLU A 33 -5.95 -1.76 27.96
C GLU A 33 -6.43 -1.15 29.29
N THR A 34 -5.56 -0.42 30.01
CA THR A 34 -5.93 0.28 31.27
C THR A 34 -6.91 1.41 31.01
N LEU A 35 -6.63 2.24 29.99
CA LEU A 35 -7.51 3.34 29.59
C LEU A 35 -8.89 2.85 29.08
N ALA A 36 -8.95 1.67 28.45
CA ALA A 36 -10.22 1.07 28.03
C ALA A 36 -11.01 0.44 29.19
N GLY A 37 -10.36 0.19 30.34
CA GLY A 37 -10.94 -0.41 31.55
C GLY A 37 -11.69 0.56 32.46
N GLY A 38 -11.66 1.87 32.19
CA GLY A 38 -12.46 2.88 32.89
C GLY A 38 -11.75 3.67 34.00
N GLU A 39 -10.41 3.61 34.09
CA GLU A 39 -9.68 4.61 34.87
C GLU A 39 -9.54 5.88 34.02
N GLU A 40 -10.37 6.89 34.31
CA GLU A 40 -10.22 8.20 33.67
C GLU A 40 -8.85 8.81 34.00
N PRO A 41 -8.23 9.52 33.04
CA PRO A 41 -6.97 10.21 33.25
C PRO A 41 -7.09 11.18 34.43
N ALA A 42 -6.31 10.95 35.48
CA ALA A 42 -6.35 11.73 36.71
C ALA A 42 -5.66 13.10 36.60
N GLY A 43 -5.20 13.53 35.42
CA GLY A 43 -4.62 14.88 35.28
C GLY A 43 -4.45 15.43 33.86
N GLU A 44 -4.22 16.74 33.80
CA GLU A 44 -3.93 17.54 32.58
C GLU A 44 -2.65 17.11 31.83
N SER A 45 -1.88 16.16 32.36
CA SER A 45 -0.64 15.62 31.78
C SER A 45 -0.82 14.28 31.05
N ASP A 46 -2.04 13.75 31.00
CA ASP A 46 -2.29 12.47 30.36
C ASP A 46 -2.27 12.58 28.84
N PRO A 47 -1.50 11.71 28.15
CA PRO A 47 -1.42 11.76 26.71
C PRO A 47 -2.75 11.38 26.08
N SER A 48 -3.15 12.12 25.04
CA SER A 48 -4.38 11.83 24.30
C SER A 48 -4.42 10.34 23.89
N PRO A 49 -5.51 9.62 24.20
CA PRO A 49 -5.66 8.21 23.82
C PRO A 49 -5.61 8.00 22.30
N VAL A 50 -5.82 9.07 21.52
CA VAL A 50 -5.63 9.07 20.06
C VAL A 50 -4.14 8.95 19.70
N LEU A 51 -3.28 9.71 20.36
CA LEU A 51 -1.83 9.71 20.11
C LEU A 51 -1.19 8.39 20.54
N LEU A 52 -1.62 7.81 21.66
CA LEU A 52 -1.17 6.48 22.10
C LEU A 52 -1.57 5.38 21.09
N ARG A 53 -2.75 5.48 20.48
CA ARG A 53 -3.18 4.56 19.42
C ARG A 53 -2.36 4.71 18.15
N GLN A 54 -2.11 5.95 17.71
CA GLN A 54 -1.23 6.21 16.56
C GLN A 54 0.18 5.68 16.81
N ALA A 55 0.69 5.86 18.03
CA ALA A 55 1.95 5.29 18.51
C ALA A 55 1.95 3.75 18.43
N LEU A 56 0.88 3.09 18.88
CA LEU A 56 0.74 1.64 18.77
C LEU A 56 0.72 1.19 17.30
N TYR A 57 -0.04 1.88 16.44
CA TYR A 57 -0.14 1.52 15.01
C TYR A 57 1.22 1.64 14.31
N ASN A 58 1.96 2.72 14.55
CA ASN A 58 3.29 2.93 14.00
C ASN A 58 4.27 1.82 14.43
N VAL A 59 4.31 1.50 15.73
CA VAL A 59 5.19 0.44 16.25
C VAL A 59 4.81 -0.93 15.69
N ARG A 60 3.52 -1.24 15.55
CA ARG A 60 3.06 -2.49 14.95
C ARG A 60 3.34 -2.56 13.45
N GLN A 61 3.28 -1.45 12.73
CA GLN A 61 3.72 -1.38 11.33
C GLN A 61 5.23 -1.62 11.22
N HIS A 62 6.03 -0.98 12.06
CA HIS A 62 7.47 -1.19 12.10
C HIS A 62 7.81 -2.66 12.41
N GLU A 63 7.13 -3.28 13.38
CA GLU A 63 7.27 -4.70 13.71
C GLU A 63 6.96 -5.59 12.48
N ALA A 64 5.84 -5.32 11.81
CA ALA A 64 5.43 -6.09 10.63
C ALA A 64 6.43 -5.96 9.48
N LEU A 65 6.95 -4.76 9.23
CA LEU A 65 7.95 -4.52 8.18
C LEU A 65 9.28 -5.21 8.50
N LEU A 66 9.74 -5.17 9.75
CA LEU A 66 10.94 -5.88 10.18
C LEU A 66 10.80 -7.40 10.02
N LYS A 67 9.63 -7.97 10.33
CA LYS A 67 9.37 -9.41 10.11
C LYS A 67 9.44 -9.79 8.63
N VAL A 68 8.93 -8.95 7.74
CA VAL A 68 9.05 -9.16 6.28
C VAL A 68 10.52 -9.12 5.85
N LEU A 69 11.26 -8.10 6.28
CA LEU A 69 12.68 -7.98 5.95
C LEU A 69 13.51 -9.15 6.48
N LEU A 70 13.26 -9.62 7.71
CA LEU A 70 13.92 -10.79 8.28
C LEU A 70 13.61 -12.07 7.49
N ALA A 71 12.36 -12.24 7.05
CA ALA A 71 11.99 -13.37 6.19
C ALA A 71 12.75 -13.30 4.86
N ASP A 72 12.87 -12.12 4.27
CA ASP A 72 13.61 -11.92 3.01
C ASP A 72 15.11 -12.14 3.19
N VAL A 73 15.73 -11.66 4.29
CA VAL A 73 17.14 -11.96 4.64
C VAL A 73 17.35 -13.47 4.81
N GLY A 74 16.39 -14.17 5.42
CA GLY A 74 16.40 -15.63 5.52
C GLY A 74 16.32 -16.34 4.17
N LEU A 75 15.60 -15.77 3.19
CA LEU A 75 15.59 -16.27 1.82
C LEU A 75 16.94 -16.01 1.12
N CYS A 76 17.50 -14.81 1.26
CA CYS A 76 18.84 -14.48 0.74
C CYS A 76 19.89 -15.46 1.28
N ALA A 77 19.84 -15.78 2.57
CA ALA A 77 20.79 -16.73 3.17
C ALA A 77 20.73 -18.13 2.52
N ARG A 78 19.52 -18.68 2.33
CA ARG A 78 19.33 -19.98 1.65
C ARG A 78 19.78 -19.94 0.19
N GLN A 79 19.54 -18.83 -0.50
CA GLN A 79 19.94 -18.64 -1.89
C GLN A 79 21.47 -18.56 -2.01
N VAL A 80 22.13 -17.83 -1.11
CA VAL A 80 23.59 -17.75 -1.03
C VAL A 80 24.21 -19.12 -0.74
N GLU A 81 23.65 -19.92 0.17
CA GLU A 81 24.10 -21.30 0.44
C GLU A 81 24.02 -22.18 -0.83
N THR A 82 22.90 -22.09 -1.54
CA THR A 82 22.68 -22.84 -2.79
C THR A 82 23.69 -22.43 -3.86
N LEU A 83 23.88 -21.12 -4.07
CA LEU A 83 24.84 -20.58 -5.04
C LEU A 83 26.29 -20.95 -4.69
N GLN A 84 26.65 -20.96 -3.41
CA GLN A 84 27.98 -21.39 -2.96
C GLN A 84 28.23 -22.88 -3.23
N SER A 85 27.25 -23.73 -2.93
CA SER A 85 27.32 -25.17 -3.20
C SER A 85 27.47 -25.44 -4.70
N ASP A 86 26.66 -24.76 -5.52
CA ASP A 86 26.72 -24.89 -6.98
C ASP A 86 28.04 -24.36 -7.55
N LEU A 87 28.56 -23.25 -7.02
CA LEU A 87 29.86 -22.71 -7.42
C LEU A 87 30.99 -23.70 -7.10
N ALA A 88 31.00 -24.28 -5.89
CA ALA A 88 32.01 -25.25 -5.46
C ALA A 88 31.97 -26.52 -6.33
N SER A 89 30.77 -27.06 -6.60
CA SER A 89 30.62 -28.24 -7.46
C SER A 89 31.07 -27.97 -8.90
N ARG A 90 30.74 -26.79 -9.46
CA ARG A 90 31.16 -26.40 -10.81
C ARG A 90 32.66 -26.16 -10.92
N LEU A 91 33.30 -25.60 -9.90
CA LEU A 91 34.75 -25.45 -9.84
C LEU A 91 35.46 -26.82 -9.81
N LEU A 92 34.89 -27.80 -9.11
CA LEU A 92 35.43 -29.16 -9.05
C LEU A 92 35.36 -29.85 -10.42
N ILE A 93 34.21 -29.78 -11.10
CA ILE A 93 34.05 -30.31 -12.47
C ILE A 93 35.02 -29.63 -13.44
N LEU A 94 35.16 -28.30 -13.36
CA LEU A 94 36.09 -27.56 -14.21
C LEU A 94 37.54 -27.99 -13.94
N LYS A 95 37.90 -28.17 -12.67
CA LYS A 95 39.24 -28.64 -12.27
C LYS A 95 39.51 -30.01 -12.87
N GLU A 96 38.61 -30.98 -12.72
CA GLU A 96 38.75 -32.33 -13.30
C GLU A 96 38.87 -32.31 -14.83
N ALA A 97 38.11 -31.44 -15.50
CA ALA A 97 38.14 -31.31 -16.96
C ALA A 97 39.47 -30.78 -17.50
N VAL A 98 40.22 -30.01 -16.70
CA VAL A 98 41.45 -29.29 -17.11
C VAL A 98 42.72 -29.91 -16.53
N GLN A 99 42.69 -30.51 -15.34
CA GLN A 99 43.87 -30.85 -14.52
C GLN A 99 44.85 -31.84 -15.19
N SER A 100 44.41 -32.68 -16.12
CA SER A 100 45.25 -33.71 -16.76
C SER A 100 45.57 -33.45 -18.24
N LYS A 101 45.15 -32.30 -18.80
CA LYS A 101 45.24 -32.02 -20.24
C LYS A 101 46.08 -30.77 -20.52
N THR A 102 47.11 -30.91 -21.36
CA THR A 102 47.94 -29.78 -21.84
C THR A 102 47.19 -28.84 -22.78
N ALA A 103 46.14 -29.33 -23.46
CA ALA A 103 45.23 -28.53 -24.27
C ALA A 103 43.80 -29.07 -24.14
N VAL A 104 42.82 -28.19 -23.93
CA VAL A 104 41.40 -28.55 -23.83
C VAL A 104 40.61 -27.75 -24.86
N ALA A 105 39.70 -28.43 -25.57
CA ALA A 105 38.85 -27.79 -26.55
C ALA A 105 37.97 -26.72 -25.90
N THR A 106 37.93 -25.53 -26.50
CA THR A 106 37.13 -24.39 -26.02
C THR A 106 35.66 -24.74 -25.85
N ALA A 107 35.10 -25.55 -26.75
CA ALA A 107 33.72 -26.03 -26.69
C ALA A 107 33.38 -26.79 -25.38
N LEU A 108 34.37 -27.42 -24.73
CA LEU A 108 34.18 -28.17 -23.48
C LEU A 108 34.29 -27.28 -22.24
N VAL A 109 35.12 -26.23 -22.28
CA VAL A 109 35.44 -25.43 -21.08
C VAL A 109 34.62 -24.15 -20.98
N PHE A 110 34.30 -23.51 -22.11
CA PHE A 110 33.54 -22.25 -22.14
C PHE A 110 32.15 -22.34 -21.47
N PRO A 111 31.37 -23.43 -21.63
CA PRO A 111 30.10 -23.57 -20.92
C PRO A 111 30.26 -23.55 -19.40
N HIS A 112 31.33 -24.15 -18.87
CA HIS A 112 31.63 -24.14 -17.44
C HIS A 112 32.00 -22.73 -16.94
N PHE A 113 32.82 -21.99 -17.68
CA PHE A 113 33.13 -20.59 -17.34
C PHE A 113 31.90 -19.69 -17.40
N THR A 114 31.01 -19.90 -18.38
CA THR A 114 29.75 -19.15 -18.48
C THR A 114 28.84 -19.47 -17.29
N ALA A 115 28.75 -20.74 -16.88
CA ALA A 115 28.00 -21.13 -15.69
C ALA A 115 28.60 -20.52 -14.42
N LEU A 116 29.93 -20.56 -14.24
CA LEU A 116 30.61 -19.94 -13.10
C LEU A 116 30.39 -18.43 -13.05
N ALA A 117 30.45 -17.75 -14.20
CA ALA A 117 30.18 -16.31 -14.28
C ALA A 117 28.74 -15.97 -13.85
N ARG A 118 27.77 -16.80 -14.25
CA ARG A 118 26.37 -16.64 -13.80
C ARG A 118 26.20 -16.86 -12.30
N LEU A 119 26.81 -17.91 -11.75
CA LEU A 119 26.78 -18.19 -10.31
C LEU A 119 27.44 -17.06 -9.50
N TRP A 120 28.57 -16.54 -10.00
CA TRP A 120 29.24 -15.39 -9.39
C TRP A 120 28.39 -14.11 -9.46
N SER A 121 27.75 -13.84 -10.61
CA SER A 121 26.80 -12.72 -10.73
C SER A 121 25.66 -12.87 -9.73
N GLY A 122 25.09 -14.07 -9.59
CA GLY A 122 24.03 -14.32 -8.59
C GLY A 122 24.49 -14.01 -7.17
N LEU A 123 25.71 -14.37 -6.79
CA LEU A 123 26.26 -14.01 -5.48
C LEU A 123 26.44 -12.49 -5.30
N GLN A 124 26.78 -11.76 -6.37
CA GLN A 124 26.85 -10.30 -6.34
C GLN A 124 25.47 -9.67 -6.22
N ASP A 125 24.47 -10.22 -6.91
CA ASP A 125 23.08 -9.77 -6.83
C ASP A 125 22.54 -9.93 -5.40
N GLU A 126 22.82 -11.06 -4.73
CA GLU A 126 22.47 -11.28 -3.32
C GLU A 126 23.14 -10.27 -2.38
N MET A 127 24.40 -9.89 -2.64
CA MET A 127 25.10 -8.86 -1.87
C MET A 127 24.43 -7.50 -2.03
N VAL A 128 24.01 -7.14 -3.24
CA VAL A 128 23.27 -5.89 -3.49
C VAL A 128 21.92 -5.92 -2.78
N LEU A 129 21.20 -7.04 -2.85
CA LEU A 129 19.91 -7.20 -2.19
C LEU A 129 20.02 -7.06 -0.67
N LEU A 130 21.04 -7.66 -0.06
CA LEU A 130 21.31 -7.53 1.38
C LEU A 130 21.58 -6.07 1.78
N ASN A 131 22.40 -5.34 1.01
CA ASN A 131 22.65 -3.93 1.26
C ASN A 131 21.38 -3.07 1.16
N VAL A 132 20.48 -3.38 0.21
CA VAL A 132 19.19 -2.70 0.10
C VAL A 132 18.31 -3.00 1.31
N GLN A 133 18.25 -4.24 1.77
CA GLN A 133 17.49 -4.63 2.96
C GLN A 133 18.00 -3.92 4.21
N GLU A 134 19.32 -3.83 4.39
CA GLU A 134 19.94 -3.08 5.48
C GLU A 134 19.60 -1.59 5.41
N ALA A 135 19.73 -0.98 4.22
CA ALA A 135 19.39 0.43 4.02
C ALA A 135 17.91 0.73 4.31
N VAL A 136 17.00 -0.18 3.93
CA VAL A 136 15.58 -0.06 4.27
C VAL A 136 15.38 -0.16 5.78
N ALA A 137 16.00 -1.12 6.45
CA ALA A 137 15.89 -1.26 7.90
C ALA A 137 16.40 -0.01 8.66
N LEU A 138 17.52 0.57 8.22
CA LEU A 138 18.04 1.84 8.75
C LEU A 138 17.06 2.99 8.47
N GLY A 139 16.46 3.02 7.28
CA GLY A 139 15.43 3.99 6.89
C GLY A 139 14.15 3.90 7.73
N LEU A 140 13.87 2.77 8.38
CA LEU A 140 12.72 2.61 9.28
C LEU A 140 12.96 3.17 10.69
N GLN A 141 14.22 3.35 11.12
CA GLN A 141 14.54 3.81 12.48
C GLN A 141 14.00 5.21 12.84
N PRO A 142 14.03 6.22 11.95
CA PRO A 142 13.53 7.57 12.26
C PRO A 142 12.06 7.60 12.71
N PHE A 143 11.23 6.68 12.21
CA PHE A 143 9.81 6.59 12.57
C PHE A 143 9.60 6.18 14.03
N LEU A 144 10.54 5.43 14.62
CA LEU A 144 10.53 5.13 16.04
C LEU A 144 11.11 6.28 16.87
N LEU A 145 12.16 6.96 16.38
CA LEU A 145 12.79 8.07 17.08
C LEU A 145 11.83 9.26 17.26
N ALA A 146 11.06 9.60 16.23
CA ALA A 146 10.05 10.66 16.30
C ALA A 146 8.98 10.37 17.37
N GLN A 147 8.68 9.08 17.58
CA GLN A 147 7.74 8.64 18.61
C GLN A 147 8.37 8.65 20.00
N ALA A 148 9.62 8.22 20.14
CA ALA A 148 10.36 8.27 21.41
C ALA A 148 10.52 9.70 21.94
N GLN A 149 10.56 10.70 21.06
CA GLN A 149 10.54 12.13 21.46
C GLN A 149 9.19 12.54 22.07
N ARG A 150 8.08 12.00 21.56
CA ARG A 150 6.73 12.28 22.06
C ARG A 150 6.38 11.49 23.32
N PHE A 151 6.91 10.28 23.42
CA PHE A 151 6.69 9.33 24.51
C PHE A 151 8.04 8.81 25.00
N PRO A 152 8.78 9.60 25.79
CA PRO A 152 10.04 9.16 26.36
C PRO A 152 9.81 7.94 27.26
N PRO A 153 10.81 7.02 27.37
CA PRO A 153 10.66 5.78 28.12
C PRO A 153 10.33 6.04 29.60
N THR A 154 10.85 7.11 30.18
CA THR A 154 10.53 7.53 31.55
C THR A 154 9.05 7.87 31.73
N GLN A 155 8.43 8.56 30.77
CA GLN A 155 7.00 8.85 30.82
C GLN A 155 6.16 7.59 30.63
N LEU A 156 6.56 6.69 29.74
CA LEU A 156 5.89 5.39 29.58
C LEU A 156 5.97 4.56 30.86
N ASP A 157 7.12 4.52 31.51
CA ASP A 157 7.31 3.76 32.76
C ASP A 157 6.49 4.36 33.91
N LEU A 158 6.35 5.70 33.98
CA LEU A 158 5.45 6.38 34.93
C LEU A 158 3.99 6.01 34.69
N LEU A 159 3.52 6.05 33.44
CA LEU A 159 2.14 5.70 33.08
C LEU A 159 1.83 4.21 33.29
N LEU A 160 2.86 3.36 33.26
CA LEU A 160 2.76 1.93 33.51
C LEU A 160 2.91 1.54 34.99
N GLN A 161 3.12 2.51 35.90
CA GLN A 161 3.23 2.20 37.33
C GLN A 161 1.93 1.55 37.83
N GLY A 162 2.02 0.29 38.26
CA GLY A 162 0.88 -0.51 38.71
C GLY A 162 0.26 -1.42 37.64
N SER A 163 0.73 -1.36 36.39
CA SER A 163 0.27 -2.20 35.29
C SER A 163 1.31 -3.24 34.87
N GLU A 164 0.88 -4.49 34.69
CA GLU A 164 1.74 -5.56 34.18
C GLU A 164 1.82 -5.49 32.64
N VAL A 165 3.04 -5.31 32.13
CA VAL A 165 3.28 -5.34 30.67
C VAL A 165 3.38 -6.79 30.21
N ARG A 166 2.29 -7.29 29.63
CA ARG A 166 2.23 -8.65 29.07
C ARG A 166 2.72 -8.69 27.62
N SER A 167 3.43 -9.76 27.26
CA SER A 167 3.73 -10.06 25.86
C SER A 167 2.48 -10.55 25.12
N ASP A 168 2.51 -10.52 23.79
CA ASP A 168 1.38 -11.02 23.00
C ASP A 168 1.19 -12.53 23.19
N GLU A 169 2.28 -13.28 23.36
CA GLU A 169 2.24 -14.72 23.68
C GLU A 169 1.63 -14.97 25.06
N GLN A 170 1.94 -14.14 26.05
CA GLN A 170 1.34 -14.23 27.38
C GLN A 170 -0.17 -13.95 27.34
N ARG A 171 -0.59 -12.88 26.63
CA ARG A 171 -2.03 -12.59 26.40
C ARG A 171 -2.77 -13.75 25.74
N MET A 172 -2.12 -14.42 24.79
CA MET A 172 -2.68 -15.62 24.15
C MET A 172 -2.69 -16.83 25.09
N ALA A 173 -1.67 -17.03 25.91
CA ALA A 173 -1.62 -18.15 26.84
C ALA A 173 -2.72 -18.08 27.91
N GLU A 174 -3.00 -16.89 28.45
CA GLU A 174 -4.03 -16.66 29.48
C GLU A 174 -5.44 -17.04 29.00
N THR A 175 -5.70 -16.92 27.70
CA THR A 175 -7.03 -17.11 27.09
C THR A 175 -7.15 -18.46 26.38
N ALA A 176 -6.12 -19.31 26.44
CA ALA A 176 -6.08 -20.59 25.74
C ALA A 176 -7.12 -21.60 26.26
N GLU A 177 -7.51 -21.49 27.53
CA GLU A 177 -8.52 -22.34 28.16
C GLU A 177 -9.96 -21.85 27.91
N GLU A 178 -10.13 -20.61 27.42
CA GLU A 178 -11.44 -20.00 27.17
C GLU A 178 -12.03 -20.42 25.81
N ARG A 179 -12.27 -21.71 25.61
CA ARG A 179 -12.86 -22.21 24.36
C ARG A 179 -14.32 -21.78 24.20
N VAL A 180 -14.73 -21.46 22.96
CA VAL A 180 -16.12 -21.15 22.63
C VAL A 180 -16.95 -22.44 22.62
N ASP A 181 -18.07 -22.43 23.34
CA ASP A 181 -19.04 -23.52 23.29
C ASP A 181 -19.79 -23.49 21.95
N VAL A 182 -19.43 -24.42 21.05
CA VAL A 182 -20.15 -24.59 19.78
C VAL A 182 -21.54 -25.15 20.08
N LYS A 183 -22.55 -24.28 20.15
CA LYS A 183 -23.94 -24.73 20.21
C LYS A 183 -24.28 -25.50 18.94
N VAL A 184 -24.67 -26.75 19.10
CA VAL A 184 -25.11 -27.66 18.02
C VAL A 184 -26.28 -27.00 17.29
N GLY A 185 -26.05 -26.49 16.07
CA GLY A 185 -27.05 -25.79 15.25
C GLY A 185 -26.78 -24.29 14.99
N GLY A 186 -25.65 -23.74 15.44
CA GLY A 186 -25.24 -22.39 15.08
C GLY A 186 -25.03 -22.22 13.56
N ARG A 187 -25.45 -21.08 13.00
CA ARG A 187 -25.25 -20.73 11.57
C ARG A 187 -23.77 -20.52 11.19
N GLN A 188 -22.86 -20.64 12.14
CA GLN A 188 -21.46 -20.27 12.00
C GLN A 188 -20.55 -21.48 12.16
N GLN A 189 -19.56 -21.55 11.27
CA GLN A 189 -18.58 -22.62 11.26
C GLN A 189 -17.37 -22.20 12.08
N TRP A 190 -17.10 -22.95 13.14
CA TRP A 190 -15.94 -22.78 14.00
C TRP A 190 -14.88 -23.83 13.66
N LEU A 191 -13.62 -23.41 13.65
CA LEU A 191 -12.47 -24.25 13.37
C LEU A 191 -11.54 -24.24 14.59
N PHE A 192 -11.11 -25.42 15.01
CA PHE A 192 -10.20 -25.60 16.13
C PHE A 192 -8.87 -26.21 15.64
N PRO A 193 -7.75 -25.93 16.34
CA PRO A 193 -6.44 -26.49 16.00
C PRO A 193 -6.43 -28.02 15.90
N GLU A 194 -7.25 -28.69 16.71
CA GLU A 194 -7.35 -30.15 16.79
C GLU A 194 -8.05 -30.78 15.57
N THR A 195 -8.87 -30.01 14.87
CA THR A 195 -9.73 -30.51 13.78
C THR A 195 -9.03 -30.44 12.41
N MET A 196 -7.91 -29.71 12.27
CA MET A 196 -7.23 -29.54 10.97
C MET A 196 -5.70 -29.68 11.05
N GLY A 197 -5.14 -30.55 10.20
CA GLY A 197 -3.68 -30.74 10.09
C GLY A 197 -2.90 -29.56 9.51
N ASN A 198 -3.56 -28.62 8.81
CA ASN A 198 -2.94 -27.44 8.20
C ASN A 198 -3.29 -26.13 8.90
N PHE A 199 -3.64 -26.17 10.19
CA PHE A 199 -4.12 -25.00 10.93
C PHE A 199 -3.11 -23.84 10.96
N SER A 200 -1.81 -24.13 11.00
CA SER A 200 -0.72 -23.14 11.00
C SER A 200 -0.59 -22.34 9.69
N LYS A 201 -1.20 -22.80 8.60
CA LYS A 201 -1.14 -22.14 7.28
C LYS A 201 -2.44 -21.41 6.92
N LEU A 202 -3.41 -21.33 7.84
CA LEU A 202 -4.67 -20.63 7.60
C LEU A 202 -4.44 -19.13 7.45
N PRO A 203 -4.95 -18.49 6.39
CA PRO A 203 -4.84 -17.04 6.22
C PRO A 203 -5.79 -16.34 7.18
N LEU A 204 -5.29 -15.98 8.36
CA LEU A 204 -6.05 -15.25 9.36
C LEU A 204 -6.29 -13.80 8.89
N GLN A 205 -7.54 -13.37 8.93
CA GLN A 205 -7.91 -11.99 8.63
C GLN A 205 -7.29 -11.04 9.67
N TYR A 206 -7.02 -9.81 9.25
CA TYR A 206 -6.43 -8.77 10.11
C TYR A 206 -5.04 -9.16 10.65
N ARG A 207 -4.30 -10.02 9.93
CA ARG A 207 -3.01 -10.60 10.35
C ARG A 207 -3.05 -11.27 11.73
N GLY A 208 -4.17 -11.89 12.08
CA GLY A 208 -4.33 -12.60 13.36
C GLY A 208 -4.69 -11.70 14.55
N MET A 209 -5.05 -10.44 14.31
CA MET A 209 -5.56 -9.53 15.35
C MET A 209 -7.05 -9.77 15.64
N CYS A 210 -7.47 -9.48 16.87
CA CYS A 210 -8.84 -9.66 17.32
C CYS A 210 -9.81 -8.75 16.54
N GLY A 211 -10.70 -9.35 15.75
CA GLY A 211 -11.68 -8.62 14.94
C GLY A 211 -12.69 -7.82 15.78
N PHE A 212 -13.05 -8.34 16.96
CA PHE A 212 -13.97 -7.65 17.88
C PHE A 212 -13.32 -6.44 18.56
N SER A 213 -12.10 -6.57 19.08
CA SER A 213 -11.39 -5.48 19.75
C SER A 213 -11.14 -4.30 18.82
N LEU A 214 -10.82 -4.58 17.56
CA LEU A 214 -10.71 -3.58 16.50
C LEU A 214 -12.00 -2.77 16.31
N ALA A 215 -13.16 -3.42 16.36
CA ALA A 215 -14.45 -2.80 16.10
C ALA A 215 -15.05 -2.09 17.33
N SER A 216 -14.92 -2.70 18.51
CA SER A 216 -15.62 -2.28 19.73
C SER A 216 -14.78 -1.39 20.65
N ARG A 217 -13.45 -1.55 20.64
CA ARG A 217 -12.52 -0.79 21.51
C ARG A 217 -11.77 0.29 20.73
N ASP A 218 -12.50 1.02 19.90
CA ASP A 218 -12.02 2.17 19.12
C ASP A 218 -10.67 1.94 18.38
N GLY A 219 -10.53 0.76 17.77
CA GLY A 219 -9.35 0.34 17.01
C GLY A 219 -8.20 -0.24 17.84
N LEU A 220 -8.43 -0.72 19.06
CA LEU A 220 -7.39 -1.37 19.86
C LEU A 220 -6.91 -2.68 19.18
N LEU A 221 -5.60 -2.77 19.01
CA LEU A 221 -4.93 -3.92 18.41
C LEU A 221 -4.54 -4.93 19.50
N LEU A 222 -5.39 -5.95 19.69
CA LEU A 222 -5.07 -7.10 20.54
C LEU A 222 -4.77 -8.34 19.70
N PRO A 223 -3.76 -9.16 20.07
CA PRO A 223 -3.52 -10.43 19.41
C PRO A 223 -4.75 -11.34 19.59
N GLY A 224 -5.15 -12.01 18.53
CA GLY A 224 -6.16 -13.05 18.59
C GLY A 224 -5.53 -14.39 18.96
N ASN A 225 -6.18 -15.16 19.82
CA ASN A 225 -5.78 -16.52 20.16
C ASN A 225 -6.57 -17.55 19.35
N PRO A 226 -5.94 -18.30 18.43
CA PRO A 226 -6.62 -19.33 17.65
C PRO A 226 -7.14 -20.51 18.49
N SER A 227 -6.64 -20.70 19.72
CA SER A 227 -7.05 -21.78 20.63
C SER A 227 -8.49 -21.62 21.15
N ILE A 228 -8.98 -20.38 21.22
CA ILE A 228 -10.37 -20.05 21.58
C ILE A 228 -11.36 -20.62 20.54
N GLY A 229 -10.93 -20.63 19.28
CA GLY A 229 -11.72 -21.00 18.11
C GLY A 229 -11.62 -19.94 17.01
N VAL A 230 -11.42 -20.40 15.78
CA VAL A 230 -11.39 -19.54 14.59
C VAL A 230 -12.77 -19.54 13.95
N LEU A 231 -13.37 -18.35 13.83
CA LEU A 231 -14.67 -18.21 13.19
C LEU A 231 -14.50 -18.08 11.68
N MET A 232 -15.15 -18.95 10.93
CA MET A 232 -15.24 -18.84 9.47
C MET A 232 -16.52 -18.09 9.07
N HIS A 233 -16.36 -16.98 8.36
CA HIS A 233 -17.47 -16.20 7.83
C HIS A 233 -17.12 -15.66 6.44
N ARG A 234 -17.96 -15.96 5.43
CA ARG A 234 -17.76 -15.56 4.01
C ARG A 234 -16.33 -15.87 3.51
N ASP A 235 -15.88 -17.11 3.72
CA ASP A 235 -14.55 -17.62 3.35
C ASP A 235 -13.36 -16.87 3.97
N LYS A 236 -13.59 -16.14 5.07
CA LYS A 236 -12.56 -15.48 5.86
C LYS A 236 -12.50 -16.07 7.27
N TYR A 237 -11.28 -16.11 7.81
CA TYR A 237 -10.98 -16.69 9.11
C TYR A 237 -10.69 -15.58 10.12
N TYR A 238 -11.50 -15.49 11.17
CA TYR A 238 -11.40 -14.46 12.20
C TYR A 238 -10.96 -15.07 13.53
N VAL A 239 -10.12 -14.34 14.25
CA VAL A 239 -9.60 -14.74 15.57
C VAL A 239 -9.98 -13.68 16.60
N PHE A 240 -10.06 -14.07 17.87
CA PHE A 240 -10.51 -13.23 18.96
C PHE A 240 -9.56 -13.29 20.16
N SER A 241 -9.60 -12.25 21.00
CA SER A 241 -8.77 -12.14 22.20
C SER A 241 -9.42 -12.76 23.43
N SER A 242 -10.72 -13.05 23.43
CA SER A 242 -11.42 -13.69 24.55
C SER A 242 -12.67 -14.43 24.06
N ARG A 243 -13.19 -15.35 24.87
CA ARG A 243 -14.44 -16.06 24.56
C ARG A 243 -15.62 -15.11 24.38
N ALA A 244 -15.77 -14.12 25.27
CA ALA A 244 -16.86 -13.14 25.19
C ALA A 244 -16.81 -12.32 23.88
N ALA A 245 -15.60 -11.96 23.42
CA ALA A 245 -15.41 -11.26 22.15
C ALA A 245 -15.81 -12.14 20.95
N ALA A 246 -15.49 -13.44 21.01
CA ALA A 246 -15.84 -14.41 19.99
C ALA A 246 -17.36 -14.63 19.90
N GLU A 247 -18.04 -14.80 21.04
CA GLU A 247 -19.50 -14.94 21.12
C GLU A 247 -20.23 -13.68 20.64
N ALA A 248 -19.77 -12.49 21.07
CA ALA A 248 -20.34 -11.22 20.62
C ALA A 248 -20.19 -11.04 19.10
N PHE A 249 -19.00 -11.29 18.55
CA PHE A 249 -18.77 -11.20 17.11
C PHE A 249 -19.59 -12.22 16.32
N SER A 250 -19.76 -13.43 16.88
CA SER A 250 -20.57 -14.47 16.26
C SER A 250 -22.05 -14.07 16.13
N SER A 251 -22.57 -13.24 17.04
CA SER A 251 -23.97 -12.81 16.98
C SER A 251 -24.24 -11.88 15.77
N SER A 252 -23.29 -11.03 15.39
CA SER A 252 -23.45 -10.04 14.30
C SER A 252 -22.14 -9.75 13.53
N PRO A 253 -21.57 -10.74 12.82
CA PRO A 253 -20.25 -10.62 12.20
C PRO A 253 -20.17 -9.53 11.14
N GLU A 254 -21.23 -9.32 10.35
CA GLU A 254 -21.25 -8.32 9.27
C GLU A 254 -21.17 -6.89 9.80
N GLU A 255 -21.81 -6.61 10.94
CA GLU A 255 -21.76 -5.29 11.58
C GLU A 255 -20.34 -4.97 12.04
N PHE A 256 -19.69 -5.92 12.72
CA PHE A 256 -18.31 -5.72 13.17
C PHE A 256 -17.34 -5.56 12.00
N VAL A 257 -17.48 -6.35 10.93
CA VAL A 257 -16.66 -6.18 9.72
C VAL A 257 -16.85 -4.79 9.10
N SER A 258 -18.09 -4.30 9.03
CA SER A 258 -18.38 -2.95 8.54
C SER A 258 -17.79 -1.87 9.46
N ARG A 259 -17.85 -2.04 10.78
CA ARG A 259 -17.24 -1.11 11.74
C ARG A 259 -15.72 -1.07 11.62
N VAL A 260 -15.06 -2.21 11.40
CA VAL A 260 -13.61 -2.25 11.13
C VAL A 260 -13.28 -1.52 9.84
N ALA A 261 -14.09 -1.68 8.78
CA ALA A 261 -13.89 -0.96 7.53
C ALA A 261 -14.06 0.57 7.72
N GLU A 262 -15.10 1.02 8.41
CA GLU A 262 -15.27 2.45 8.75
C GLU A 262 -14.11 3.00 9.58
N ARG A 263 -13.59 2.19 10.51
CA ARG A 263 -12.42 2.58 11.30
C ARG A 263 -11.17 2.73 10.43
N ALA A 264 -10.93 1.79 9.52
CA ALA A 264 -9.82 1.86 8.58
C ALA A 264 -9.93 3.04 7.60
N ARG A 265 -11.15 3.51 7.28
CA ARG A 265 -11.35 4.75 6.51
C ARG A 265 -10.89 6.00 7.26
N ARG A 266 -11.07 6.03 8.59
CA ARG A 266 -10.66 7.15 9.45
C ARG A 266 -9.16 7.11 9.78
N CYS A 267 -8.60 5.91 9.90
CA CYS A 267 -7.19 5.67 10.20
C CYS A 267 -6.57 4.84 9.06
N PRO A 268 -6.07 5.49 7.99
CA PRO A 268 -5.55 4.79 6.81
C PRO A 268 -4.34 3.90 7.13
N GLU A 269 -3.66 4.13 8.26
CA GLU A 269 -2.56 3.29 8.75
C GLU A 269 -2.98 1.83 8.96
N LEU A 270 -4.25 1.61 9.34
CA LEU A 270 -4.81 0.28 9.55
C LEU A 270 -5.04 -0.48 8.25
N ILE A 271 -5.18 0.21 7.11
CA ILE A 271 -5.45 -0.45 5.82
C ILE A 271 -4.26 -1.34 5.43
N GLN A 272 -3.04 -0.81 5.52
CA GLN A 272 -1.82 -1.56 5.20
C GLN A 272 -1.46 -2.55 6.31
N LEU A 273 -1.63 -2.17 7.58
CA LEU A 273 -1.30 -3.03 8.71
C LEU A 273 -2.17 -4.31 8.76
N LEU A 274 -3.47 -4.17 8.48
CA LEU A 274 -4.45 -5.26 8.56
C LEU A 274 -4.77 -5.90 7.19
N GLU A 275 -4.02 -5.52 6.14
CA GLU A 275 -4.18 -5.99 4.76
C GLU A 275 -5.62 -5.83 4.21
N LEU A 276 -6.23 -4.69 4.45
CA LEU A 276 -7.61 -4.40 4.03
C LEU A 276 -7.73 -3.94 2.58
N HIS A 277 -6.65 -3.97 1.80
CA HIS A 277 -6.62 -3.50 0.41
C HIS A 277 -7.73 -4.11 -0.46
N ARG A 278 -8.05 -5.39 -0.25
CA ARG A 278 -9.15 -6.08 -0.95
C ARG A 278 -10.55 -5.56 -0.60
N GLN A 279 -10.73 -4.90 0.53
CA GLN A 279 -12.00 -4.27 0.95
C GLN A 279 -12.11 -2.83 0.43
N PHE A 280 -10.98 -2.22 0.03
CA PHE A 280 -10.87 -0.85 -0.48
C PHE A 280 -10.37 -0.81 -1.92
N SER A 281 -10.78 -1.79 -2.74
CA SER A 281 -10.39 -1.91 -4.14
C SER A 281 -10.64 -0.61 -4.93
N GLY A 282 -11.68 0.16 -4.62
CA GLY A 282 -11.96 1.44 -5.29
C GLY A 282 -11.10 2.66 -4.87
N ALA A 283 -10.40 2.60 -3.73
CA ALA A 283 -9.70 3.76 -3.14
C ALA A 283 -8.17 3.62 -3.09
N THR A 284 -7.64 2.44 -3.42
CA THR A 284 -6.19 2.20 -3.46
C THR A 284 -5.78 1.89 -4.91
N PRO A 285 -4.64 2.40 -5.40
CA PRO A 285 -4.18 2.21 -6.79
C PRO A 285 -3.79 0.75 -7.15
N TYR A 286 -4.21 -0.21 -6.33
CA TYR A 286 -3.79 -1.61 -6.30
C TYR A 286 -4.92 -2.60 -6.66
N SER A 287 -6.02 -2.10 -7.23
CA SER A 287 -7.29 -2.83 -7.45
C SER A 287 -7.26 -3.96 -8.49
N GLU A 288 -6.16 -4.18 -9.20
CA GLU A 288 -6.11 -5.09 -10.36
C GLU A 288 -5.41 -6.43 -10.06
N MET A 289 -5.34 -6.85 -8.79
CA MET A 289 -4.69 -8.13 -8.43
C MET A 289 -5.67 -9.29 -8.26
N ALA A 290 -5.36 -10.42 -8.90
CA ALA A 290 -6.05 -11.69 -8.77
C ALA A 290 -5.84 -12.31 -7.37
N PRO A 291 -6.75 -13.20 -6.92
CA PRO A 291 -6.64 -13.82 -5.61
C PRO A 291 -5.49 -14.85 -5.58
N GLY A 292 -4.33 -14.46 -5.00
CA GLY A 292 -3.22 -15.39 -4.74
C GLY A 292 -1.82 -14.78 -4.79
N GLU A 293 -1.66 -13.58 -5.33
CA GLU A 293 -0.34 -12.93 -5.44
C GLU A 293 -0.02 -12.09 -4.20
N THR A 294 1.06 -12.45 -3.51
CA THR A 294 1.75 -11.59 -2.55
C THR A 294 2.47 -10.47 -3.30
N LEU A 295 2.51 -9.27 -2.70
CA LEU A 295 3.14 -8.03 -3.16
C LEU A 295 4.45 -8.25 -3.95
N LEU A 296 4.35 -8.46 -5.25
CA LEU A 296 5.48 -8.40 -6.18
C LEU A 296 5.05 -7.54 -7.37
N VAL A 297 5.71 -6.39 -7.46
CA VAL A 297 5.93 -5.51 -8.62
C VAL A 297 4.97 -5.73 -9.82
N LYS A 298 4.20 -4.68 -10.15
CA LYS A 298 3.38 -4.61 -11.38
C LYS A 298 4.11 -5.21 -12.58
N ALA A 299 3.53 -6.26 -13.18
CA ALA A 299 3.86 -6.63 -14.55
C ALA A 299 3.45 -5.47 -15.46
N VAL A 300 4.44 -4.85 -16.13
CA VAL A 300 4.17 -3.84 -17.15
C VAL A 300 3.50 -4.54 -18.33
N SER A 301 2.18 -4.42 -18.43
CA SER A 301 1.46 -4.82 -19.63
C SER A 301 1.90 -3.90 -20.77
N LYS A 302 2.66 -4.46 -21.72
CA LYS A 302 2.97 -3.79 -22.97
C LYS A 302 1.80 -4.03 -23.91
N SER A 303 0.97 -3.01 -24.10
CA SER A 303 -0.04 -2.99 -25.17
C SER A 303 0.48 -2.14 -26.32
N ASP A 304 0.42 -2.65 -27.55
CA ASP A 304 0.70 -1.86 -28.74
C ASP A 304 -0.41 -0.82 -28.94
N GLY A 305 -0.05 0.46 -28.80
CA GLY A 305 -0.91 1.59 -29.15
C GLY A 305 -0.58 2.06 -30.55
N SER A 306 -1.52 1.94 -31.49
CA SER A 306 -1.41 2.58 -32.80
C SER A 306 -2.15 3.92 -32.77
N THR A 307 -1.43 5.02 -33.00
CA THR A 307 -2.03 6.34 -33.24
C THR A 307 -2.02 6.63 -34.74
N GLN A 308 -3.20 6.89 -35.30
CA GLN A 308 -3.33 7.42 -36.66
C GLN A 308 -3.11 8.94 -36.58
N THR A 309 -2.25 9.49 -37.43
CA THR A 309 -2.04 10.94 -37.51
C THR A 309 -3.33 11.61 -37.94
N ASP A 310 -3.84 12.54 -37.13
CA ASP A 310 -5.04 13.30 -37.47
C ASP A 310 -4.85 14.02 -38.81
N THR A 311 -5.85 13.92 -39.71
CA THR A 311 -5.86 14.58 -41.02
C THR A 311 -5.97 16.10 -40.92
N HIS A 312 -6.44 16.60 -39.78
CA HIS A 312 -6.58 18.01 -39.48
C HIS A 312 -5.94 18.29 -38.12
N LEU A 313 -4.67 18.71 -38.16
CA LEU A 313 -4.01 19.30 -37.00
C LEU A 313 -4.75 20.59 -36.67
N LEU A 314 -5.70 20.53 -35.74
CA LEU A 314 -6.21 21.74 -35.11
C LEU A 314 -5.06 22.31 -34.28
N GLU A 315 -4.60 23.50 -34.61
CA GLU A 315 -3.61 24.19 -33.80
C GLU A 315 -4.21 24.38 -32.41
N THR A 316 -3.71 23.63 -31.44
CA THR A 316 -3.96 23.92 -30.05
C THR A 316 -3.37 25.29 -29.79
N ASN A 317 -4.21 26.32 -29.63
CA ASN A 317 -3.83 27.66 -29.15
C ASN A 317 -3.33 27.65 -27.68
N LEU A 318 -2.83 26.50 -27.22
CA LEU A 318 -2.27 26.32 -25.90
C LEU A 318 -0.75 26.41 -26.03
N VAL A 319 -0.23 27.60 -25.76
CA VAL A 319 1.20 27.86 -25.77
C VAL A 319 1.80 27.20 -24.53
N THR A 320 2.17 25.92 -24.65
CA THR A 320 2.81 25.13 -23.58
C THR A 320 4.13 25.73 -23.09
N THR A 321 4.74 26.61 -23.89
CA THR A 321 5.96 27.34 -23.59
C THR A 321 5.72 28.70 -22.90
N HIS A 322 4.46 29.09 -22.67
CA HIS A 322 4.16 30.33 -22.00
C HIS A 322 4.56 30.24 -20.53
N GLN A 323 5.44 31.14 -20.09
CA GLN A 323 5.79 31.31 -18.69
C GLN A 323 5.36 32.71 -18.25
N TRP A 324 4.62 32.80 -17.15
CA TRP A 324 4.18 34.09 -16.60
C TRP A 324 5.32 34.83 -15.87
N ASN A 325 6.34 34.09 -15.41
CA ASN A 325 7.43 34.62 -14.59
C ASN A 325 8.54 35.24 -15.46
N GLU A 326 8.72 36.56 -15.34
CA GLU A 326 9.73 37.32 -16.07
C GLU A 326 11.18 36.87 -15.82
N TRP A 327 11.49 36.40 -14.61
CA TRP A 327 12.84 35.92 -14.29
C TRP A 327 13.15 34.60 -14.96
N GLU A 328 12.13 33.78 -15.17
CA GLU A 328 12.26 32.50 -15.84
C GLU A 328 12.40 32.70 -17.35
N LEU A 329 11.67 33.65 -17.93
CA LEU A 329 11.87 34.13 -19.31
C LEU A 329 13.29 34.65 -19.54
N ARG A 330 13.84 35.47 -18.62
CA ARG A 330 15.24 35.93 -18.71
C ARG A 330 16.24 34.77 -18.65
N ARG A 331 16.02 33.79 -17.77
CA ARG A 331 16.88 32.60 -17.66
C ARG A 331 16.84 31.75 -18.92
N GLN A 332 15.65 31.57 -19.51
CA GLN A 332 15.47 30.86 -20.78
C GLN A 332 16.15 31.60 -21.95
N ALA A 333 16.02 32.92 -22.02
CA ALA A 333 16.69 33.74 -23.04
C ALA A 333 18.22 33.63 -22.95
N LEU A 334 18.79 33.68 -21.74
CA LEU A 334 20.23 33.47 -21.51
C LEU A 334 20.67 32.06 -21.90
N LYS A 335 19.84 31.03 -21.63
CA LYS A 335 20.12 29.65 -22.05
C LYS A 335 20.15 29.52 -23.57
N LEU A 336 19.20 30.13 -24.28
CA LEU A 336 19.17 30.13 -25.76
C LEU A 336 20.35 30.91 -26.36
N ALA A 337 20.72 32.05 -25.78
CA ALA A 337 21.90 32.81 -26.21
C ALA A 337 23.20 31.97 -26.05
N ASN A 338 23.33 31.28 -24.91
CA ASN A 338 24.44 30.35 -24.67
C ASN A 338 24.42 29.15 -25.63
N LEU A 339 23.25 28.66 -26.03
CA LEU A 339 23.16 27.57 -27.01
C LEU A 339 23.61 28.04 -28.41
N ARG A 340 23.36 29.29 -28.78
CA ARG A 340 23.85 29.85 -30.07
C ARG A 340 25.37 29.96 -30.13
N THR A 341 26.03 30.20 -29.00
CA THR A 341 27.49 30.27 -28.91
C THR A 341 28.14 28.90 -28.71
N ARG A 342 27.35 27.87 -28.38
CA ARG A 342 27.81 26.48 -28.27
C ARG A 342 27.77 25.81 -29.64
N VAL A 343 28.94 25.75 -30.27
CA VAL A 343 29.16 24.92 -31.46
C VAL A 343 29.08 23.46 -31.03
N THR A 344 28.04 22.75 -31.48
CA THR A 344 27.99 21.28 -31.34
C THR A 344 29.05 20.67 -32.24
N HIS A 345 30.05 20.00 -31.65
CA HIS A 345 31.11 19.28 -32.37
C HIS A 345 30.62 17.92 -32.92
N SER A 346 29.38 17.88 -33.42
CA SER A 346 28.80 16.69 -34.03
C SER A 346 29.06 16.72 -35.53
N THR A 347 30.13 16.05 -35.94
CA THR A 347 30.38 15.66 -37.33
C THR A 347 29.37 14.61 -37.76
N GLN A 348 28.16 15.03 -38.14
CA GLN A 348 27.32 14.22 -39.00
C GLN A 348 27.30 14.89 -40.36
N THR A 349 28.04 14.32 -41.30
CA THR A 349 28.14 14.79 -42.68
C THR A 349 26.77 14.67 -43.38
N ASN A 350 26.42 15.68 -44.18
CA ASN A 350 25.23 15.74 -45.04
C ASN A 350 25.04 14.48 -45.94
N LEU A 351 26.13 13.74 -46.18
CA LEU A 351 26.13 12.51 -46.99
C LEU A 351 25.49 11.29 -46.31
N SER A 352 25.29 11.32 -44.98
CA SER A 352 24.64 10.20 -44.26
C SER A 352 23.11 10.24 -44.31
N HIS A 353 22.52 11.35 -44.75
CA HIS A 353 21.08 11.59 -44.72
C HIS A 353 20.30 10.88 -45.86
N LEU A 354 21.00 10.36 -46.89
CA LEU A 354 20.41 9.79 -48.10
C LEU A 354 20.41 8.26 -48.16
N ARG A 355 20.78 7.55 -47.08
CA ARG A 355 20.75 6.07 -47.02
C ARG A 355 19.54 5.53 -46.25
N ARG A 356 18.35 6.07 -46.51
CA ARG A 356 17.10 5.47 -46.02
C ARG A 356 16.36 4.85 -47.20
N ASP A 357 16.25 3.52 -47.19
CA ASP A 357 15.24 2.83 -47.98
C ASP A 357 13.87 3.26 -47.49
N ASN A 358 13.14 3.95 -48.35
CA ASN A 358 11.81 4.46 -48.05
C ASN A 358 10.79 3.40 -48.48
N VAL A 359 10.47 2.47 -47.57
CA VAL A 359 9.37 1.52 -47.80
C VAL A 359 8.07 2.24 -47.41
N SER A 360 7.29 2.63 -48.41
CA SER A 360 5.94 3.16 -48.18
C SER A 360 4.99 2.00 -47.88
N GLN A 361 4.58 1.86 -46.63
CA GLN A 361 3.37 1.11 -46.29
C GLN A 361 2.17 2.02 -46.45
N THR A 362 1.33 1.74 -47.45
CA THR A 362 0.02 2.39 -47.61
C THR A 362 -0.99 1.71 -46.70
N PHE A 363 -1.50 2.44 -45.70
CA PHE A 363 -2.68 2.03 -44.94
C PHE A 363 -3.88 2.85 -45.42
N PRO A 364 -5.00 2.21 -45.84
CA PRO A 364 -6.22 2.95 -46.12
C PRO A 364 -6.77 3.54 -44.81
N PRO A 365 -7.23 4.81 -44.81
CA PRO A 365 -7.84 5.43 -43.64
C PRO A 365 -9.09 4.65 -43.22
N ARG A 366 -9.29 4.47 -41.91
CA ARG A 366 -10.48 3.84 -41.34
C ARG A 366 -11.58 4.89 -41.17
N ASP A 367 -12.82 4.51 -41.47
CA ASP A 367 -13.98 5.35 -41.21
C ASP A 367 -14.25 5.43 -39.70
N ALA A 368 -14.29 6.65 -39.17
CA ALA A 368 -14.63 6.95 -37.78
C ALA A 368 -15.82 7.92 -37.75
N ALA A 369 -16.93 7.50 -37.11
CA ALA A 369 -18.09 8.36 -36.89
C ALA A 369 -18.03 8.95 -35.47
N CYS A 370 -18.15 10.27 -35.36
CA CYS A 370 -18.29 10.98 -34.09
C CYS A 370 -19.63 11.73 -34.07
N GLN A 371 -20.33 11.69 -32.95
CA GLN A 371 -21.56 12.45 -32.71
C GLN A 371 -21.23 13.66 -31.84
N THR A 372 -21.74 14.83 -32.20
CA THR A 372 -21.67 16.04 -31.38
C THR A 372 -22.92 16.20 -30.53
N THR A 373 -22.76 16.77 -29.35
CA THR A 373 -23.88 17.09 -28.45
C THR A 373 -24.68 18.26 -29.01
N ARG A 374 -26.01 18.12 -29.11
CA ARG A 374 -26.92 19.20 -29.48
C ARG A 374 -27.66 19.66 -28.24
N GLY A 375 -27.42 20.90 -27.80
CA GLY A 375 -28.21 21.55 -26.75
C GLY A 375 -29.53 22.06 -27.32
N SER A 376 -30.62 21.84 -26.59
CA SER A 376 -31.91 22.47 -26.83
C SER A 376 -32.36 23.12 -25.53
N GLU A 377 -32.81 24.36 -25.59
CA GLU A 377 -33.39 25.08 -24.46
C GLU A 377 -34.85 25.42 -24.75
N THR A 378 -35.68 25.47 -23.70
CA THR A 378 -37.08 25.89 -23.77
C THR A 378 -37.29 26.99 -22.74
N ASN A 379 -37.71 28.18 -23.18
CA ASN A 379 -38.01 29.28 -22.30
C ASN A 379 -39.46 29.20 -21.82
N VAL A 380 -39.73 29.62 -20.57
CA VAL A 380 -41.09 29.68 -20.01
C VAL A 380 -41.63 31.12 -20.12
N PRO A 381 -42.94 31.31 -20.36
CA PRO A 381 -43.51 32.66 -20.48
C PRO A 381 -43.38 33.43 -19.17
N GLN A 382 -42.93 34.69 -19.25
CA GLN A 382 -42.77 35.54 -18.08
C GLN A 382 -44.14 36.10 -17.64
N PRO A 383 -44.57 35.84 -16.39
CA PRO A 383 -45.85 36.34 -15.91
C PRO A 383 -45.81 37.86 -15.69
N LEU A 384 -46.57 38.61 -16.49
CA LEU A 384 -46.74 40.06 -16.38
C LEU A 384 -48.12 40.38 -15.83
N VAL A 385 -48.18 41.10 -14.72
CA VAL A 385 -49.44 41.49 -14.09
C VAL A 385 -49.48 42.99 -13.93
N TYR A 386 -50.55 43.60 -14.43
CA TYR A 386 -50.84 45.02 -14.25
C TYR A 386 -51.86 45.22 -13.13
N LEU A 387 -51.52 46.06 -12.16
CA LEU A 387 -52.38 46.43 -11.05
C LEU A 387 -52.75 47.92 -11.15
N ALA A 388 -54.04 48.20 -11.27
CA ALA A 388 -54.57 49.55 -11.33
C ALA A 388 -55.37 49.91 -10.07
N GLY A 389 -55.41 51.20 -9.72
CA GLY A 389 -56.20 51.72 -8.58
C GLY A 389 -55.43 51.88 -7.26
N LEU A 390 -54.09 51.70 -7.27
CA LEU A 390 -53.25 51.78 -6.07
C LEU A 390 -52.95 53.21 -5.57
N ARG A 391 -53.40 54.26 -6.27
CA ARG A 391 -53.17 55.66 -5.85
C ARG A 391 -54.48 56.43 -5.72
N GLY A 392 -54.79 56.88 -4.51
CA GLY A 392 -55.44 58.18 -4.29
C GLY A 392 -56.88 58.24 -3.75
N ARG A 393 -57.61 57.15 -3.52
CA ARG A 393 -58.93 57.20 -2.83
C ARG A 393 -59.18 55.92 -2.03
N GLN A 394 -59.50 56.05 -0.74
CA GLN A 394 -59.91 54.92 0.10
C GLN A 394 -61.25 54.35 -0.40
N GLY A 395 -61.31 53.04 -0.61
CA GLY A 395 -62.53 52.32 -0.97
C GLY A 395 -62.70 51.89 -2.44
N VAL A 396 -61.73 52.14 -3.32
CA VAL A 396 -61.80 51.64 -4.73
C VAL A 396 -61.17 50.24 -4.80
N PRO A 397 -61.86 49.23 -5.37
CA PRO A 397 -61.31 47.88 -5.50
C PRO A 397 -60.12 47.87 -6.48
N VAL A 398 -59.04 47.19 -6.10
CA VAL A 398 -57.85 47.01 -6.96
C VAL A 398 -58.22 46.07 -8.11
N VAL A 399 -58.01 46.53 -9.35
CA VAL A 399 -58.22 45.70 -10.54
C VAL A 399 -56.88 45.08 -10.92
N LYS A 400 -56.83 43.74 -10.87
CA LYS A 400 -55.69 42.92 -11.30
C LYS A 400 -55.94 42.38 -12.69
N THR A 401 -55.08 42.73 -13.64
CA THR A 401 -55.17 42.30 -15.04
C THR A 401 -53.92 41.50 -15.39
N ASN A 402 -54.10 40.31 -15.95
CA ASN A 402 -53.00 39.46 -16.39
C ASN A 402 -52.63 39.81 -17.84
N LEU A 403 -51.38 40.16 -18.08
CA LEU A 403 -50.81 40.54 -19.38
C LEU A 403 -49.77 39.51 -19.87
N THR A 404 -49.76 38.30 -19.28
CA THR A 404 -48.84 37.24 -19.69
C THR A 404 -49.12 36.84 -21.14
N THR A 405 -48.17 37.07 -22.04
CA THR A 405 -48.27 36.63 -23.44
C THR A 405 -47.82 35.17 -23.57
N PRO A 406 -48.57 34.31 -24.26
CA PRO A 406 -48.12 32.96 -24.59
C PRO A 406 -46.93 33.03 -25.57
N VAL A 407 -46.05 32.03 -25.50
CA VAL A 407 -44.77 32.00 -26.25
C VAL A 407 -44.99 31.99 -27.78
N GLU A 408 -46.19 31.62 -28.25
CA GLU A 408 -46.53 31.55 -29.68
C GLU A 408 -46.68 32.92 -30.35
N ASP A 409 -46.96 34.00 -29.60
CA ASP A 409 -47.19 35.34 -30.15
C ASP A 409 -45.95 36.25 -30.09
N SER A 410 -44.82 35.73 -29.59
CA SER A 410 -43.54 36.46 -29.45
C SER A 410 -42.54 36.03 -30.54
N ALA A 411 -42.92 36.21 -31.81
CA ALA A 411 -42.07 35.94 -32.97
C ALA A 411 -41.70 37.23 -33.72
#